data_AF-A0A4R7UR98-F1
#
_entry.id   AF-A0A4R7UR98-F1
#
_cell.length_a   1.000
_cell.length_b   1.000
_cell.length_c   1.000
_cell.angle_alpha   90.00
_cell.angle_beta   90.00
_cell.angle_gamma   90.00
#
_symmetry.space_group_name_H-M   'P 1'
#
loop_
_entity.id
_entity.type
_entity.pdbx_description
1 polymer ?
#
loop_
_entity_poly.entity_id
_entity_poly.type
_entity_poly.pdbx_seq_one_letter_code
_entity_poly.pdbx_strand_id
1 'polypeptide(L)'
;MSAEPLAAKWHPTDEPPSVRRKAARKKGVLATYGWRLYAVPLLLAVTAVAVFQTVNDDNKGEAATGDEVATGSQQDSGDVYAAGPEITEKPAKPNDPNIPTAELPPGPNFLQTGNGKFTVLPGTTDRVGTAGRLYTYTIEVEEGIDLAPYGGIDSFGRLVDSTLADPRGWVGTGQVSVQRVDGNANPDIRFTLGTPDTLHRADYCGYSIKYESSCWRRSEKRVMINLARWVRGALAFGGDIGSYREYAINHEIGHAFGKGHVGCTEEGGLAPVMMQQSFGTANNYVAQLNDQAGNDDPVQADGKTCRFNQWPNPQAQPPT
;
A
#
# COMPACT_ATOMS: atom_id res chain seq x y z
N MET A 1 73.74 5.98 -20.17
CA MET A 1 74.43 4.68 -20.24
C MET A 1 74.60 4.18 -18.83
N SER A 2 74.14 2.96 -18.58
CA SER A 2 74.08 2.26 -17.29
C SER A 2 75.45 2.04 -16.65
N ALA A 3 75.50 2.03 -15.31
CA ALA A 3 76.25 1.05 -14.51
C ALA A 3 76.01 1.26 -13.00
N GLU A 4 75.24 0.35 -12.40
CA GLU A 4 75.38 -0.15 -11.02
C GLU A 4 76.78 -0.78 -10.78
N PRO A 5 77.16 -1.28 -9.58
CA PRO A 5 76.42 -1.38 -8.31
C PRO A 5 77.22 -0.91 -7.06
N LEU A 6 76.52 -0.75 -5.93
CA LEU A 6 77.15 -0.71 -4.60
C LEU A 6 77.30 -2.14 -4.07
N ALA A 7 78.54 -2.60 -3.93
CA ALA A 7 78.89 -3.88 -3.33
C ALA A 7 78.84 -3.80 -1.79
N ALA A 8 78.30 -4.86 -1.20
CA ALA A 8 78.16 -5.08 0.24
C ALA A 8 79.48 -5.44 0.93
N LYS A 9 79.52 -5.25 2.25
CA LYS A 9 80.26 -6.14 3.16
C LYS A 9 79.47 -6.35 4.45
N TRP A 10 79.13 -7.61 4.67
CA TRP A 10 78.33 -8.14 5.78
C TRP A 10 79.23 -9.01 6.68
N HIS A 11 78.72 -9.30 7.90
CA HIS A 11 79.04 -10.42 8.83
C HIS A 11 80.16 -10.24 9.89
N PRO A 12 80.17 -11.10 10.93
CA PRO A 12 79.04 -11.73 11.67
C PRO A 12 79.32 -11.81 13.19
N THR A 13 78.33 -12.27 13.97
CA THR A 13 78.42 -13.35 14.99
C THR A 13 77.14 -13.29 15.83
N ASP A 14 76.51 -14.36 16.30
CA ASP A 14 76.42 -15.78 16.00
C ASP A 14 75.37 -16.28 17.00
N GLU A 15 74.31 -16.98 16.56
CA GLU A 15 73.64 -18.09 17.27
C GLU A 15 72.30 -18.49 16.58
N PRO A 16 72.07 -19.79 16.28
CA PRO A 16 70.82 -20.33 15.74
C PRO A 16 70.07 -21.21 16.78
N PRO A 17 68.96 -21.90 16.43
CA PRO A 17 67.66 -21.42 15.99
C PRO A 17 66.54 -21.83 16.98
N SER A 18 65.35 -21.21 16.93
CA SER A 18 64.14 -21.90 17.41
C SER A 18 62.92 -21.63 16.52
N VAL A 19 62.59 -22.62 15.70
CA VAL A 19 61.35 -22.66 14.92
C VAL A 19 60.22 -23.04 15.88
N ARG A 20 59.50 -22.05 16.41
CA ARG A 20 58.23 -22.31 17.09
C ARG A 20 57.12 -22.40 16.04
N ARG A 21 56.83 -23.63 15.60
CA ARG A 21 55.67 -23.96 14.76
C ARG A 21 54.42 -23.36 15.40
N LYS A 22 53.70 -22.49 14.68
CA LYS A 22 52.32 -22.12 15.04
C LYS A 22 51.49 -23.40 14.93
N ALA A 23 51.09 -23.96 16.07
CA ALA A 23 50.14 -25.06 16.11
C ALA A 23 48.85 -24.61 15.43
N ALA A 24 48.46 -25.31 14.37
CA ALA A 24 47.14 -25.19 13.78
C ALA A 24 46.11 -25.47 14.88
N ARG A 25 45.39 -24.42 15.30
CA ARG A 25 44.33 -24.51 16.28
C ARG A 25 43.21 -25.34 15.65
N LYS A 26 43.13 -26.62 16.02
CA LYS A 26 42.00 -27.50 15.73
C LYS A 26 40.73 -26.77 16.19
N LYS A 27 39.87 -26.37 15.24
CA LYS A 27 38.52 -25.88 15.54
C LYS A 27 37.77 -27.04 16.20
N GLY A 28 37.61 -26.97 17.52
CA GLY A 28 36.76 -27.88 18.28
C GLY A 28 35.29 -27.73 17.88
N VAL A 29 34.57 -28.83 18.01
CA VAL A 29 33.26 -29.18 17.43
C VAL A 29 32.06 -28.31 17.93
N LEU A 30 32.31 -27.19 18.58
CA LEU A 30 31.27 -26.28 19.09
C LEU A 30 30.70 -25.31 18.04
N ALA A 31 31.25 -25.29 16.82
CA ALA A 31 30.76 -24.45 15.73
C ALA A 31 29.71 -25.12 14.82
N THR A 32 29.35 -26.39 15.05
CA THR A 32 28.45 -27.14 14.14
C THR A 32 27.06 -27.44 14.70
N TYR A 33 26.78 -27.26 16.00
CA TYR A 33 25.49 -27.68 16.59
C TYR A 33 24.89 -26.71 17.64
N GLY A 34 25.23 -25.42 17.61
CA GLY A 34 24.79 -24.43 18.63
C GLY A 34 23.28 -24.17 18.70
N TRP A 35 22.54 -24.18 17.58
CA TRP A 35 21.09 -23.96 17.59
C TRP A 35 20.24 -25.25 17.63
N ARG A 36 20.81 -26.39 17.20
CA ARG A 36 20.10 -27.67 17.12
C ARG A 36 19.82 -28.26 18.51
N LEU A 37 20.60 -27.88 19.51
CA LEU A 37 20.37 -28.23 20.92
C LEU A 37 19.05 -27.66 21.48
N TYR A 38 18.54 -26.56 20.92
CA TYR A 38 17.27 -25.95 21.35
C TYR A 38 16.12 -26.29 20.40
N ALA A 39 16.40 -26.37 19.09
CA ALA A 39 15.38 -26.65 18.09
C ALA A 39 14.74 -28.04 18.27
N VAL A 40 15.54 -29.08 18.53
CA VAL A 40 15.03 -30.46 18.65
C VAL A 40 14.11 -30.67 19.86
N PRO A 41 14.47 -30.28 21.10
CA PRO A 41 13.56 -30.43 22.24
C PRO A 41 12.31 -29.55 22.12
N LEU A 42 12.42 -28.35 21.53
CA LEU A 42 11.26 -27.50 21.26
C LEU A 42 10.29 -28.18 20.28
N LEU A 43 10.81 -28.75 19.19
CA LEU A 43 10.00 -29.42 18.18
C LEU A 43 9.30 -30.66 18.75
N LEU A 44 9.99 -31.42 19.62
CA LEU A 44 9.41 -32.55 20.35
C LEU A 44 8.29 -32.11 21.32
N ALA A 45 8.46 -30.99 22.02
CA ALA A 45 7.42 -30.46 22.88
C ALA A 45 6.18 -30.01 22.07
N VAL A 46 6.39 -29.34 20.94
CA VAL A 46 5.28 -28.92 20.04
C VAL A 46 4.57 -30.13 19.44
N THR A 47 5.31 -31.18 19.03
CA THR A 47 4.68 -32.42 18.53
C THR A 47 3.93 -33.16 19.63
N ALA A 48 4.44 -33.20 20.86
CA ALA A 48 3.72 -33.79 21.99
C ALA A 48 2.41 -33.05 22.31
N VAL A 49 2.40 -31.71 22.25
CA VAL A 49 1.18 -30.90 22.42
C VAL A 49 0.20 -31.14 21.29
N ALA A 50 0.65 -31.21 20.03
CA ALA A 50 -0.21 -31.48 18.89
C ALA A 50 -0.85 -32.88 18.97
N VAL A 51 -0.08 -33.90 19.34
CA VAL A 51 -0.61 -35.26 19.58
C VAL A 51 -1.64 -35.23 20.71
N PHE A 52 -1.33 -34.59 21.85
CA PHE A 52 -2.26 -34.49 22.97
C PHE A 52 -3.57 -33.78 22.60
N GLN A 53 -3.52 -32.73 21.79
CA GLN A 53 -4.73 -32.05 21.28
C GLN A 53 -5.55 -32.99 20.38
N THR A 54 -4.92 -33.70 19.45
CA THR A 54 -5.64 -34.66 18.60
C THR A 54 -6.30 -35.80 19.39
N VAL A 55 -5.67 -36.31 20.46
CA VAL A 55 -6.27 -37.40 21.26
C VAL A 55 -7.37 -36.88 22.22
N ASN A 56 -7.29 -35.61 22.64
CA ASN A 56 -8.30 -35.01 23.51
C ASN A 56 -9.51 -34.45 22.73
N ASP A 57 -9.35 -34.09 21.45
CA ASP A 57 -10.45 -33.61 20.61
C ASP A 57 -11.38 -34.76 20.16
N ASP A 58 -10.88 -36.00 20.08
CA ASP A 58 -11.68 -37.22 19.85
C ASP A 58 -12.61 -37.60 21.03
N ASN A 59 -12.55 -36.88 22.17
CA ASN A 59 -13.37 -37.14 23.36
C ASN A 59 -14.42 -36.05 23.67
N LYS A 60 -14.72 -35.16 22.73
CA LYS A 60 -15.90 -34.28 22.81
C LYS A 60 -16.91 -34.66 21.74
N GLY A 61 -17.52 -35.82 21.94
CA GLY A 61 -18.72 -36.24 21.23
C GLY A 61 -19.91 -35.39 21.65
N GLU A 62 -20.42 -34.64 20.68
CA GLU A 62 -21.66 -33.87 20.66
C GLU A 62 -22.86 -34.71 21.14
N ALA A 63 -23.62 -34.20 22.12
CA ALA A 63 -24.97 -34.65 22.40
C ALA A 63 -25.93 -33.49 22.08
N ALA A 64 -26.54 -33.53 20.90
CA ALA A 64 -27.72 -32.73 20.58
C ALA A 64 -28.68 -33.57 19.74
N THR A 65 -29.70 -34.07 20.43
CA THR A 65 -30.91 -34.71 19.91
C THR A 65 -31.88 -33.66 19.35
N GLY A 66 -32.56 -33.98 18.25
CA GLY A 66 -33.76 -33.24 17.82
C GLY A 66 -34.20 -33.51 16.37
N ASP A 67 -35.12 -34.47 16.21
CA ASP A 67 -36.13 -34.69 15.16
C ASP A 67 -36.71 -33.40 14.50
N GLU A 68 -37.34 -33.34 13.32
CA GLU A 68 -37.80 -34.29 12.30
C GLU A 68 -38.22 -33.50 11.02
N VAL A 69 -38.16 -34.18 9.86
CA VAL A 69 -39.00 -34.12 8.62
C VAL A 69 -39.21 -32.79 7.84
N ALA A 70 -38.72 -32.79 6.57
CA ALA A 70 -39.59 -32.72 5.38
C ALA A 70 -38.81 -32.98 4.05
N THR A 71 -39.07 -34.16 3.49
CA THR A 71 -39.21 -34.59 2.08
C THR A 71 -38.74 -33.68 0.93
N GLY A 72 -37.87 -34.20 0.06
CA GLY A 72 -37.58 -33.66 -1.27
C GLY A 72 -36.53 -34.44 -2.05
N SER A 73 -36.97 -35.45 -2.79
CA SER A 73 -36.23 -36.38 -3.65
C SER A 73 -35.34 -35.76 -4.73
N GLN A 74 -34.11 -36.29 -4.91
CA GLN A 74 -33.68 -36.96 -6.15
C GLN A 74 -32.27 -37.58 -6.01
N GLN A 75 -32.13 -38.76 -6.59
CA GLN A 75 -31.00 -39.68 -6.59
C GLN A 75 -30.48 -39.76 -8.03
N ASP A 76 -29.22 -39.48 -8.30
CA ASP A 76 -28.31 -40.42 -8.99
C ASP A 76 -26.84 -39.91 -9.03
N SER A 77 -25.98 -40.81 -8.56
CA SER A 77 -24.54 -41.07 -8.74
C SER A 77 -23.92 -40.57 -10.05
N GLY A 78 -22.64 -40.21 -10.17
CA GLY A 78 -21.49 -40.20 -9.27
C GLY A 78 -20.24 -39.88 -10.10
N ASP A 79 -19.22 -39.29 -9.49
CA ASP A 79 -17.81 -39.65 -9.75
C ASP A 79 -16.88 -38.95 -8.75
N VAL A 80 -15.98 -39.75 -8.20
CA VAL A 80 -15.02 -39.40 -7.17
C VAL A 80 -13.79 -38.80 -7.83
N TYR A 81 -13.48 -37.54 -7.52
CA TYR A 81 -12.11 -37.04 -7.52
C TYR A 81 -11.83 -36.32 -6.20
N ALA A 82 -11.02 -36.96 -5.37
CA ALA A 82 -10.42 -36.37 -4.19
C ALA A 82 -9.40 -35.30 -4.61
N ALA A 83 -9.60 -34.06 -4.16
CA ALA A 83 -8.58 -33.01 -4.23
C ALA A 83 -8.77 -31.98 -3.09
N GLY A 84 -7.98 -32.15 -2.03
CA GLY A 84 -7.57 -31.09 -1.08
C GLY A 84 -8.63 -30.57 -0.08
N PRO A 85 -8.19 -30.12 1.12
CA PRO A 85 -9.05 -29.28 1.94
C PRO A 85 -9.20 -27.93 1.22
N GLU A 86 -10.36 -27.69 0.62
CA GLU A 86 -10.79 -26.34 0.30
C GLU A 86 -10.79 -25.54 1.61
N ILE A 87 -9.93 -24.54 1.69
CA ILE A 87 -10.14 -23.46 2.65
C ILE A 87 -11.45 -22.83 2.22
N THR A 88 -12.55 -23.18 2.88
CA THR A 88 -13.79 -22.44 2.79
C THR A 88 -13.47 -21.03 3.29
N GLU A 89 -13.28 -20.09 2.37
CA GLU A 89 -13.30 -18.67 2.72
C GLU A 89 -14.62 -18.42 3.42
N LYS A 90 -14.52 -18.12 4.71
CA LYS A 90 -15.67 -17.67 5.49
C LYS A 90 -16.22 -16.45 4.76
N PRO A 91 -17.51 -16.43 4.36
CA PRO A 91 -18.09 -15.27 3.71
C PRO A 91 -17.80 -14.03 4.56
N ALA A 92 -17.24 -13.00 3.93
CA ALA A 92 -17.18 -11.68 4.55
C ALA A 92 -18.59 -11.36 5.05
N LYS A 93 -18.72 -11.05 6.35
CA LYS A 93 -20.03 -10.71 6.92
C LYS A 93 -20.57 -9.53 6.13
N PRO A 94 -21.74 -9.62 5.46
CA PRO A 94 -22.39 -8.46 4.87
C PRO A 94 -23.06 -7.68 6.01
N ASN A 95 -22.24 -7.09 6.86
CA ASN A 95 -22.66 -5.92 7.60
C ASN A 95 -22.19 -4.77 6.73
N ASP A 96 -23.11 -4.17 5.98
CA ASP A 96 -22.93 -2.89 5.32
C ASP A 96 -23.44 -1.83 6.30
N PRO A 97 -22.65 -1.43 7.32
CA PRO A 97 -23.03 -0.28 8.09
C PRO A 97 -23.06 0.91 7.12
N ASN A 98 -24.20 1.58 7.08
CA ASN A 98 -24.33 2.83 6.34
C ASN A 98 -23.25 3.81 6.84
N ILE A 99 -22.16 3.98 6.08
CA ILE A 99 -21.19 5.06 6.27
C ILE A 99 -21.72 6.24 5.45
N PRO A 100 -22.50 7.17 6.05
CA PRO A 100 -23.30 8.10 5.25
C PRO A 100 -22.42 9.06 4.45
N THR A 101 -21.20 9.30 4.92
CA THR A 101 -20.21 10.18 4.30
C THR A 101 -19.38 9.51 3.19
N ALA A 102 -19.49 8.18 3.04
CA ALA A 102 -18.78 7.42 2.01
C ALA A 102 -19.50 7.42 0.66
N GLU A 103 -20.81 7.70 0.66
CA GLU A 103 -21.62 7.84 -0.54
C GLU A 103 -21.06 8.94 -1.46
N LEU A 104 -21.22 8.71 -2.76
CA LEU A 104 -20.84 9.70 -3.77
C LEU A 104 -21.81 10.89 -3.70
N PRO A 105 -21.34 12.15 -3.59
CA PRO A 105 -22.21 13.31 -3.65
C PRO A 105 -23.05 13.34 -4.94
N PRO A 106 -24.25 13.94 -4.94
CA PRO A 106 -24.97 14.20 -6.18
C PRO A 106 -24.17 15.18 -7.06
N GLY A 107 -24.33 15.09 -8.38
CA GLY A 107 -23.60 15.97 -9.28
C GLY A 107 -23.68 15.55 -10.74
N PRO A 108 -22.86 16.17 -11.61
CA PRO A 108 -22.81 15.89 -13.04
C PRO A 108 -22.60 14.42 -13.37
N ASN A 109 -22.99 14.01 -14.58
CA ASN A 109 -22.79 12.64 -15.06
C ASN A 109 -21.32 12.41 -15.44
N PHE A 110 -20.81 11.22 -15.17
CA PHE A 110 -19.47 10.79 -15.59
C PHE A 110 -19.57 9.48 -16.36
N LEU A 111 -18.49 9.12 -17.06
CA LEU A 111 -18.40 7.83 -17.72
C LEU A 111 -18.25 6.73 -16.66
N GLN A 112 -19.25 5.85 -16.54
CA GLN A 112 -19.24 4.74 -15.58
C GLN A 112 -18.25 3.65 -15.98
N THR A 113 -18.25 3.28 -17.26
CA THR A 113 -17.48 2.16 -17.81
C THR A 113 -16.60 2.66 -18.95
N GLY A 114 -15.28 2.54 -18.80
CA GLY A 114 -14.31 2.75 -19.86
C GLY A 114 -13.84 1.42 -20.48
N ASN A 115 -12.85 1.50 -21.36
CA ASN A 115 -12.32 0.33 -22.08
C ASN A 115 -11.09 -0.30 -21.39
N GLY A 116 -10.65 0.24 -20.25
CA GLY A 116 -9.49 -0.20 -19.49
C GLY A 116 -8.13 0.10 -20.16
N LYS A 117 -8.10 0.89 -21.23
CA LYS A 117 -6.87 1.33 -21.91
C LYS A 117 -6.56 2.76 -21.55
N PHE A 118 -5.28 3.05 -21.31
CA PHE A 118 -4.83 4.37 -20.89
C PHE A 118 -3.92 5.00 -21.93
N THR A 119 -4.15 6.28 -22.21
CA THR A 119 -3.28 7.11 -23.02
C THR A 119 -2.49 8.06 -22.14
N VAL A 120 -1.17 8.15 -22.38
CA VAL A 120 -0.31 9.12 -21.70
C VAL A 120 -0.66 10.52 -22.21
N LEU A 121 -0.91 11.44 -21.27
CA LEU A 121 -0.97 12.86 -21.58
C LEU A 121 0.46 13.38 -21.77
N PRO A 122 0.81 13.92 -22.94
CA PRO A 122 2.15 14.41 -23.20
C PRO A 122 2.46 15.59 -22.27
N GLY A 123 3.72 15.69 -21.85
CA GLY A 123 4.17 16.79 -21.00
C GLY A 123 5.39 16.41 -20.16
N THR A 124 6.19 17.42 -19.82
CA THR A 124 7.33 17.31 -18.91
C THR A 124 7.37 18.51 -18.00
N THR A 125 8.03 18.36 -16.85
CA THR A 125 8.31 19.48 -15.94
C THR A 125 9.80 19.50 -15.61
N ASP A 126 10.26 20.63 -15.10
CA ASP A 126 11.51 20.65 -14.33
C ASP A 126 11.35 19.81 -13.05
N ARG A 127 12.49 19.45 -12.46
CA ARG A 127 12.50 18.84 -11.12
C ARG A 127 11.95 19.85 -10.11
N VAL A 128 10.99 19.40 -9.29
CA VAL A 128 10.48 20.15 -8.15
C VAL A 128 10.89 19.47 -6.84
N GLY A 129 11.24 20.26 -5.84
CA GLY A 129 11.87 19.82 -4.60
C GLY A 129 13.39 19.91 -4.67
N THR A 130 14.00 20.36 -3.56
CA THR A 130 15.45 20.63 -3.47
C THR A 130 16.24 19.49 -2.85
N ALA A 131 15.56 18.51 -2.24
CA ALA A 131 16.16 17.41 -1.49
C ALA A 131 15.32 16.12 -1.59
N GLY A 132 15.84 15.04 -1.03
CA GLY A 132 15.16 13.75 -1.02
C GLY A 132 15.29 12.94 -2.31
N ARG A 133 14.64 11.78 -2.33
CA ARG A 133 14.61 10.90 -3.52
C ARG A 133 13.79 11.57 -4.62
N LEU A 134 14.33 11.58 -5.84
CA LEU A 134 13.57 11.95 -7.03
C LEU A 134 12.64 10.80 -7.44
N TYR A 135 11.37 11.14 -7.66
CA TYR A 135 10.36 10.29 -8.27
C TYR A 135 9.95 10.88 -9.61
N THR A 136 10.15 10.11 -10.68
CA THR A 136 9.65 10.48 -12.00
C THR A 136 8.22 9.98 -12.17
N TYR A 137 7.37 10.76 -12.83
CA TYR A 137 5.98 10.36 -13.08
C TYR A 137 5.49 10.67 -14.48
N THR A 138 4.58 9.84 -14.99
CA THR A 138 3.73 10.13 -16.16
C THR A 138 2.31 10.40 -15.70
N ILE A 139 1.51 11.01 -16.57
CA ILE A 139 0.07 11.21 -16.36
C ILE A 139 -0.67 10.50 -17.49
N GLU A 140 -1.65 9.70 -17.13
CA GLU A 140 -2.41 8.84 -18.03
C GLU A 140 -3.91 9.03 -17.77
N VAL A 141 -4.71 8.91 -18.83
CA VAL A 141 -6.17 8.97 -18.74
C VAL A 141 -6.76 7.80 -19.51
N GLU A 142 -7.79 7.18 -18.96
CA GLU A 142 -8.52 6.12 -19.64
C GLU A 142 -9.20 6.65 -20.90
N GLU A 143 -9.05 5.91 -22.00
CA GLU A 143 -9.62 6.27 -23.29
C GLU A 143 -11.15 6.38 -23.19
N GLY A 144 -11.70 7.45 -23.79
CA GLY A 144 -13.13 7.73 -23.79
C GLY A 144 -13.63 8.62 -22.66
N ILE A 145 -12.80 8.90 -21.64
CA ILE A 145 -13.13 9.92 -20.64
C ILE A 145 -13.11 11.31 -21.32
N ASP A 146 -14.28 11.94 -21.39
CA ASP A 146 -14.39 13.35 -21.77
C ASP A 146 -14.37 14.24 -20.52
N LEU A 147 -13.27 14.99 -20.38
CA LEU A 147 -13.11 15.99 -19.33
C LEU A 147 -13.48 17.41 -19.76
N ALA A 148 -13.91 17.64 -21.01
CA ALA A 148 -14.32 18.98 -21.47
C ALA A 148 -15.35 19.65 -20.54
N PRO A 149 -16.38 18.96 -20.01
CA PRO A 149 -17.32 19.54 -19.04
C PRO A 149 -16.68 19.92 -17.69
N TYR A 150 -15.46 19.43 -17.42
CA TYR A 150 -14.77 19.51 -16.13
C TYR A 150 -13.41 20.25 -16.22
N GLY A 151 -13.26 21.10 -17.23
CA GLY A 151 -12.05 21.92 -17.45
C GLY A 151 -11.10 21.40 -18.53
N GLY A 152 -11.49 20.34 -19.25
CA GLY A 152 -10.70 19.70 -20.30
C GLY A 152 -9.72 18.66 -19.78
N ILE A 153 -9.20 17.81 -20.66
CA ILE A 153 -8.26 16.74 -20.26
C ILE A 153 -6.95 17.31 -19.68
N ASP A 154 -6.54 18.48 -20.16
CA ASP A 154 -5.39 19.22 -19.65
C ASP A 154 -5.60 19.75 -18.22
N SER A 155 -6.84 19.82 -17.71
CA SER A 155 -7.07 20.23 -16.31
C SER A 155 -6.59 19.18 -15.33
N PHE A 156 -6.76 17.89 -15.64
CA PHE A 156 -6.25 16.80 -14.81
C PHE A 156 -4.73 16.86 -14.73
N GLY A 157 -4.06 16.91 -15.89
CA GLY A 157 -2.60 16.98 -15.95
C GLY A 157 -2.03 18.19 -15.21
N ARG A 158 -2.59 19.39 -15.45
CA ARG A 158 -2.14 20.61 -14.77
C ARG A 158 -2.37 20.56 -13.27
N LEU A 159 -3.48 20.00 -12.80
CA LEU A 159 -3.77 19.93 -11.37
C LEU A 159 -2.85 18.93 -10.66
N VAL A 160 -2.52 17.80 -11.28
CA VAL A 160 -1.49 16.90 -10.76
C VAL A 160 -0.16 17.64 -10.67
N ASP A 161 0.29 18.27 -11.75
CA ASP A 161 1.57 18.98 -11.78
C ASP A 161 1.63 20.10 -10.74
N SER A 162 0.58 20.93 -10.63
CA SER A 162 0.55 22.03 -9.66
C SER A 162 0.48 21.54 -8.22
N THR A 163 -0.28 20.46 -7.95
CA THR A 163 -0.40 19.89 -6.59
C THR A 163 0.93 19.32 -6.14
N LEU A 164 1.64 18.59 -7.02
CA LEU A 164 2.93 17.99 -6.70
C LEU A 164 4.06 19.02 -6.57
N ALA A 165 3.91 20.17 -7.23
CA ALA A 165 4.86 21.27 -7.12
C ALA A 165 4.59 22.21 -5.93
N ASP A 166 3.42 22.13 -5.29
CA ASP A 166 3.03 23.05 -4.22
C ASP A 166 3.89 22.84 -2.96
N PRO A 167 4.41 23.90 -2.33
CA PRO A 167 5.21 23.82 -1.11
C PRO A 167 4.44 23.28 0.11
N ARG A 168 3.10 23.29 0.09
CA ARG A 168 2.28 22.61 1.11
C ARG A 168 2.23 21.10 0.87
N GLY A 169 2.56 20.66 -0.33
CA GLY A 169 2.66 19.26 -0.76
C GLY A 169 3.91 18.55 -0.24
N TRP A 170 4.10 17.31 -0.71
CA TRP A 170 5.17 16.44 -0.23
C TRP A 170 6.58 16.99 -0.50
N VAL A 171 6.78 17.73 -1.60
CA VAL A 171 8.07 18.35 -1.94
C VAL A 171 8.52 19.37 -0.88
N GLY A 172 7.58 20.05 -0.23
CA GLY A 172 7.87 21.00 0.85
C GLY A 172 8.33 20.35 2.15
N THR A 173 8.19 19.03 2.29
CA THR A 173 8.74 18.28 3.44
C THR A 173 10.25 18.08 3.34
N GLY A 174 10.84 18.32 2.16
CA GLY A 174 12.26 18.04 1.87
C GLY A 174 12.63 16.55 1.77
N GLN A 175 11.65 15.64 1.89
CA GLN A 175 11.88 14.19 1.85
C GLN A 175 11.82 13.60 0.44
N VAL A 176 11.15 14.29 -0.49
CA VAL A 176 10.96 13.84 -1.87
C VAL A 176 11.14 14.99 -2.85
N SER A 177 11.57 14.65 -4.06
CA SER A 177 11.50 15.51 -5.24
C SER A 177 10.69 14.79 -6.32
N VAL A 178 10.07 15.53 -7.22
CA VAL A 178 9.24 14.97 -8.30
C VAL A 178 9.59 15.59 -9.64
N GLN A 179 9.38 14.85 -10.72
CA GLN A 179 9.52 15.37 -12.08
C GLN A 179 8.58 14.63 -13.03
N ARG A 180 7.78 15.37 -13.79
CA ARG A 180 7.01 14.77 -14.88
C ARG A 180 7.93 14.44 -16.04
N VAL A 181 7.82 13.21 -16.53
CA VAL A 181 8.49 12.71 -17.72
C VAL A 181 7.44 12.24 -18.73
N ASP A 182 7.85 12.17 -20.00
CA ASP A 182 6.94 11.74 -21.07
C ASP A 182 6.86 10.21 -21.18
N GLY A 183 5.86 9.71 -21.92
CA GLY A 183 5.47 8.29 -21.98
C GLY A 183 6.54 7.32 -22.53
N ASN A 184 7.57 7.83 -23.17
CA ASN A 184 8.72 7.03 -23.63
C ASN A 184 9.70 6.68 -22.50
N ALA A 185 9.52 7.26 -21.30
CA ALA A 185 10.29 6.93 -20.11
C ALA A 185 9.69 5.72 -19.37
N ASN A 186 10.50 5.07 -18.52
CA ASN A 186 10.04 4.09 -17.53
C ASN A 186 9.90 4.79 -16.16
N PRO A 187 8.76 5.43 -15.86
CA PRO A 187 8.62 6.25 -14.66
C PRO A 187 8.59 5.41 -13.37
N ASP A 188 8.82 6.08 -12.24
CA ASP A 188 8.61 5.49 -10.92
C ASP A 188 7.11 5.39 -10.58
N ILE A 189 6.30 6.30 -11.12
CA ILE A 189 4.88 6.46 -10.81
C ILE A 189 4.09 6.78 -12.09
N ARG A 190 2.93 6.15 -12.28
CA ARG A 190 1.96 6.51 -13.31
C ARG A 190 0.72 7.07 -12.63
N PHE A 191 0.45 8.36 -12.78
CA PHE A 191 -0.85 8.92 -12.38
C PHE A 191 -1.90 8.54 -13.41
N THR A 192 -3.06 8.07 -12.99
CA THR A 192 -4.04 7.50 -13.90
C THR A 192 -5.44 7.86 -13.49
N LEU A 193 -6.15 8.58 -14.35
CA LEU A 193 -7.58 8.79 -14.20
C LEU A 193 -8.33 7.65 -14.90
N GLY A 194 -9.20 6.95 -14.17
CA GLY A 194 -9.98 5.83 -14.71
C GLY A 194 -11.44 5.85 -14.25
N THR A 195 -12.30 5.14 -14.96
CA THR A 195 -13.72 5.03 -14.66
C THR A 195 -13.97 4.11 -13.46
N PRO A 196 -15.08 4.28 -12.73
CA PRO A 196 -15.50 3.41 -11.63
C PRO A 196 -15.31 1.92 -11.88
N ASP A 197 -15.89 1.40 -12.98
CA ASP A 197 -15.88 -0.03 -13.26
C ASP A 197 -14.46 -0.55 -13.51
N THR A 198 -13.58 0.28 -14.09
CA THR A 198 -12.17 -0.06 -14.27
C THR A 198 -11.47 -0.14 -12.92
N LEU A 199 -11.68 0.82 -12.02
CA LEU A 199 -11.06 0.82 -10.70
C LEU A 199 -11.60 -0.29 -9.79
N HIS A 200 -12.87 -0.70 -9.92
CA HIS A 200 -13.45 -1.82 -9.16
C HIS A 200 -12.91 -3.19 -9.54
N ARG A 201 -12.14 -3.33 -10.63
CA ARG A 201 -11.51 -4.60 -10.96
C ARG A 201 -10.37 -4.92 -9.97
N ALA A 202 -10.23 -6.19 -9.63
CA ALA A 202 -9.22 -6.68 -8.68
C ALA A 202 -7.77 -6.40 -9.11
N ASP A 203 -7.50 -6.25 -10.41
CA ASP A 203 -6.19 -5.89 -10.92
C ASP A 203 -5.82 -4.41 -10.74
N TYR A 204 -6.80 -3.55 -10.41
CA TYR A 204 -6.60 -2.15 -10.03
C TYR A 204 -6.88 -1.93 -8.54
N CYS A 205 -8.03 -1.36 -8.20
CA CYS A 205 -8.43 -0.95 -6.85
C CYS A 205 -9.59 -1.78 -6.30
N GLY A 206 -9.86 -2.98 -6.84
CA GLY A 206 -10.98 -3.85 -6.49
C GLY A 206 -10.96 -4.40 -5.06
N TYR A 207 -10.96 -3.50 -4.09
CA TYR A 207 -11.19 -3.74 -2.68
C TYR A 207 -12.64 -4.18 -2.46
N SER A 208 -12.89 -4.90 -1.37
CA SER A 208 -14.21 -5.38 -0.97
C SER A 208 -15.19 -4.28 -0.52
N ILE A 209 -14.85 -3.00 -0.74
CA ILE A 209 -15.71 -1.87 -0.38
C ILE A 209 -16.57 -1.48 -1.59
N LYS A 210 -17.86 -1.26 -1.35
CA LYS A 210 -18.83 -0.90 -2.41
C LYS A 210 -18.68 0.54 -2.93
N TYR A 211 -17.90 1.36 -2.24
CA TYR A 211 -17.80 2.80 -2.49
C TYR A 211 -16.70 3.10 -3.50
N GLU A 212 -16.97 4.06 -4.38
CA GLU A 212 -15.96 4.60 -5.29
C GLU A 212 -14.72 5.01 -4.52
N SER A 213 -13.53 4.64 -5.02
CA SER A 213 -12.27 4.91 -4.32
C SER A 213 -11.10 5.06 -5.29
N SER A 214 -10.18 5.95 -4.94
CA SER A 214 -8.85 6.03 -5.55
C SER A 214 -7.91 5.07 -4.81
N CYS A 215 -6.78 4.71 -5.42
CA CYS A 215 -5.81 3.85 -4.76
C CYS A 215 -4.38 3.97 -5.31
N TRP A 216 -3.41 3.54 -4.51
CA TRP A 216 -2.06 3.23 -4.97
C TRP A 216 -1.90 1.72 -5.26
N ARG A 217 -1.65 1.37 -6.52
CA ARG A 217 -1.33 0.01 -6.95
C ARG A 217 0.17 -0.16 -7.16
N ARG A 218 0.85 -0.68 -6.12
CA ARG A 218 2.31 -0.86 -6.11
C ARG A 218 2.84 -1.76 -7.23
N SER A 219 2.12 -2.83 -7.59
CA SER A 219 2.56 -3.77 -8.64
C SER A 219 2.71 -3.10 -10.01
N GLU A 220 1.81 -2.18 -10.31
CA GLU A 220 1.76 -1.43 -11.58
C GLU A 220 2.43 -0.06 -11.50
N LYS A 221 2.99 0.30 -10.33
CA LYS A 221 3.49 1.63 -10.01
C LYS A 221 2.46 2.74 -10.29
N ARG A 222 1.17 2.48 -10.01
CA ARG A 222 0.08 3.31 -10.50
C ARG A 222 -0.69 3.98 -9.37
N VAL A 223 -0.78 5.31 -9.41
CA VAL A 223 -1.74 6.11 -8.63
C VAL A 223 -3.03 6.18 -9.45
N MET A 224 -4.05 5.45 -9.02
CA MET A 224 -5.36 5.41 -9.63
C MET A 224 -6.26 6.48 -8.99
N ILE A 225 -6.77 7.38 -9.81
CA ILE A 225 -7.74 8.40 -9.44
C ILE A 225 -9.10 8.00 -10.01
N ASN A 226 -10.12 7.91 -9.15
CA ASN A 226 -11.47 7.54 -9.55
C ASN A 226 -12.21 8.72 -10.20
N LEU A 227 -12.70 8.52 -11.42
CA LEU A 227 -13.40 9.56 -12.18
C LEU A 227 -14.69 10.05 -11.49
N ALA A 228 -15.47 9.15 -10.87
CA ALA A 228 -16.71 9.54 -10.21
C ALA A 228 -16.45 10.55 -9.09
N ARG A 229 -15.46 10.27 -8.24
CA ARG A 229 -15.05 11.23 -7.21
C ARG A 229 -14.28 12.42 -7.77
N TRP A 230 -13.54 12.28 -8.86
CA TRP A 230 -12.93 13.43 -9.53
C TRP A 230 -13.98 14.45 -10.00
N VAL A 231 -15.16 13.98 -10.41
CA VAL A 231 -16.27 14.81 -10.88
C VAL A 231 -17.12 15.33 -9.72
N ARG A 232 -17.44 14.49 -8.73
CA ARG A 232 -18.43 14.81 -7.69
C ARG A 232 -17.85 15.06 -6.30
N GLY A 233 -16.59 14.72 -6.07
CA GLY A 233 -15.88 14.92 -4.82
C GLY A 233 -16.22 13.90 -3.74
N ALA A 234 -16.18 14.34 -2.49
CA ALA A 234 -16.60 13.59 -1.32
C ALA A 234 -17.43 14.47 -0.40
N LEU A 235 -18.40 13.87 0.31
CA LEU A 235 -19.31 14.62 1.19
C LEU A 235 -18.57 15.39 2.28
N ALA A 236 -17.45 14.85 2.78
CA ALA A 236 -16.61 15.50 3.79
C ALA A 236 -16.02 16.86 3.37
N PHE A 237 -15.94 17.13 2.06
CA PHE A 237 -15.40 18.38 1.52
C PHE A 237 -16.49 19.44 1.27
N GLY A 238 -17.75 19.14 1.56
CA GLY A 238 -18.83 20.14 1.50
C GLY A 238 -19.02 20.79 0.12
N GLY A 239 -18.65 20.09 -0.95
CA GLY A 239 -18.72 20.61 -2.32
C GLY A 239 -17.47 21.35 -2.81
N ASP A 240 -16.42 21.50 -1.98
CA ASP A 240 -15.12 22.01 -2.41
C ASP A 240 -14.37 20.96 -3.23
N ILE A 241 -14.71 20.90 -4.52
CA ILE A 241 -14.15 19.95 -5.47
C ILE A 241 -12.65 20.20 -5.73
N GLY A 242 -12.19 21.45 -5.61
CA GLY A 242 -10.79 21.81 -5.81
C GLY A 242 -9.93 21.16 -4.72
N SER A 243 -10.27 21.43 -3.46
CA SER A 243 -9.57 20.84 -2.31
C SER A 243 -9.66 19.32 -2.31
N TYR A 244 -10.80 18.72 -2.70
CA TYR A 244 -10.91 17.27 -2.80
C TYR A 244 -9.93 16.67 -3.83
N ARG A 245 -9.78 17.29 -5.00
CA ARG A 245 -8.88 16.78 -6.05
C ARG A 245 -7.43 16.86 -5.63
N GLU A 246 -7.02 17.97 -5.01
CA GLU A 246 -5.69 18.13 -4.41
C GLU A 246 -5.45 17.07 -3.32
N TYR A 247 -6.47 16.80 -2.50
CA TYR A 247 -6.42 15.79 -1.44
C TYR A 247 -6.19 14.41 -2.02
N ALA A 248 -6.99 14.02 -3.03
CA ALA A 248 -6.89 12.70 -3.66
C ALA A 248 -5.48 12.50 -4.25
N ILE A 249 -4.94 13.51 -4.94
CA ILE A 249 -3.58 13.46 -5.48
C ILE A 249 -2.55 13.26 -4.35
N ASN A 250 -2.59 14.08 -3.30
CA ASN A 250 -1.62 14.01 -2.20
C ASN A 250 -1.75 12.74 -1.37
N HIS A 251 -2.96 12.24 -1.14
CA HIS A 251 -3.22 11.01 -0.41
C HIS A 251 -2.63 9.81 -1.15
N GLU A 252 -3.01 9.62 -2.42
CA GLU A 252 -2.59 8.44 -3.17
C GLU A 252 -1.08 8.41 -3.45
N ILE A 253 -0.48 9.56 -3.77
CA ILE A 253 0.98 9.61 -3.93
C ILE A 253 1.71 9.45 -2.61
N GLY A 254 1.09 9.81 -1.48
CA GLY A 254 1.61 9.55 -0.15
C GLY A 254 1.90 8.07 0.07
N HIS A 255 1.03 7.18 -0.41
CA HIS A 255 1.28 5.73 -0.40
C HIS A 255 2.49 5.33 -1.26
N ALA A 256 2.68 5.94 -2.43
CA ALA A 256 3.87 5.71 -3.25
C ALA A 256 5.16 6.16 -2.55
N PHE A 257 5.07 7.16 -1.67
CA PHE A 257 6.16 7.61 -0.78
C PHE A 257 6.26 6.82 0.53
N GLY A 258 5.50 5.73 0.68
CA GLY A 258 5.57 4.83 1.82
C GLY A 258 4.81 5.32 3.06
N LYS A 259 3.84 6.22 2.90
CA LYS A 259 2.97 6.67 3.99
C LYS A 259 1.75 5.76 4.08
N GLY A 260 1.46 5.27 5.29
CA GLY A 260 0.22 4.55 5.60
C GLY A 260 -0.89 5.50 6.03
N HIS A 261 -2.10 4.98 6.20
CA HIS A 261 -3.21 5.77 6.71
C HIS A 261 -2.97 6.27 8.14
N VAL A 262 -3.57 7.40 8.48
CA VAL A 262 -3.48 8.03 9.81
C VAL A 262 -4.85 8.60 10.17
N GLY A 263 -5.28 8.39 11.42
CA GLY A 263 -6.54 8.96 11.93
C GLY A 263 -6.43 10.44 12.28
N CYS A 264 -7.56 11.09 12.48
CA CYS A 264 -7.66 12.39 13.11
C CYS A 264 -6.96 12.38 14.48
N THR A 265 -6.02 13.30 14.68
CA THR A 265 -5.20 13.36 15.90
C THR A 265 -5.83 14.21 16.99
N GLU A 266 -6.54 15.26 16.60
CA GLU A 266 -7.09 16.30 17.47
C GLU A 266 -8.52 16.64 17.04
N GLU A 267 -9.46 16.66 17.99
CA GLU A 267 -10.87 17.03 17.75
C GLU A 267 -10.97 18.44 17.16
N GLY A 268 -11.69 18.59 16.05
CA GLY A 268 -11.83 19.85 15.31
C GLY A 268 -10.57 20.32 14.56
N GLY A 269 -9.45 19.61 14.70
CA GLY A 269 -8.19 19.86 14.00
C GLY A 269 -8.30 19.63 12.49
N LEU A 270 -7.23 19.94 11.75
CA LEU A 270 -7.13 19.54 10.34
C LEU A 270 -6.81 18.04 10.26
N ALA A 271 -7.53 17.32 9.40
CA ALA A 271 -7.26 15.91 9.16
C ALA A 271 -5.84 15.73 8.58
N PRO A 272 -5.05 14.76 9.04
CA PRO A 272 -3.84 14.37 8.31
C PRO A 272 -4.19 14.01 6.87
N VAL A 273 -3.35 14.39 5.90
CA VAL A 273 -3.64 14.10 4.48
C VAL A 273 -3.76 12.60 4.20
N MET A 274 -3.11 11.77 5.01
CA MET A 274 -3.22 10.31 4.94
C MET A 274 -4.43 9.72 5.68
N MET A 275 -5.33 10.54 6.23
CA MET A 275 -6.66 10.09 6.64
C MET A 275 -7.48 9.80 5.38
N GLN A 276 -8.31 8.75 5.40
CA GLN A 276 -9.18 8.37 4.27
C GLN A 276 -10.41 9.30 4.14
N GLN A 277 -10.16 10.58 3.91
CA GLN A 277 -11.17 11.66 3.92
C GLN A 277 -12.23 11.54 2.80
N SER A 278 -11.99 10.71 1.77
CA SER A 278 -13.01 10.36 0.76
C SER A 278 -14.26 9.74 1.39
N PHE A 279 -14.12 9.13 2.57
CA PHE A 279 -15.21 8.44 3.26
C PHE A 279 -15.68 9.14 4.53
N GLY A 280 -14.99 10.20 4.95
CA GLY A 280 -15.32 10.98 6.15
C GLY A 280 -14.08 11.47 6.89
N THR A 281 -14.28 12.46 7.76
CA THR A 281 -13.23 13.00 8.64
C THR A 281 -13.44 12.63 10.12
N ALA A 282 -14.35 11.68 10.38
CA ALA A 282 -14.55 11.09 11.70
C ALA A 282 -13.83 9.75 11.80
N ASN A 283 -13.04 9.57 12.85
CA ASN A 283 -12.25 8.34 13.07
C ASN A 283 -13.12 7.09 13.14
N ASN A 284 -14.30 7.18 13.76
CA ASN A 284 -15.21 6.04 13.85
C ASN A 284 -15.66 5.54 12.48
N TYR A 285 -15.90 6.44 11.53
CA TYR A 285 -16.30 6.06 10.17
C TYR A 285 -15.14 5.44 9.39
N VAL A 286 -13.93 5.99 9.54
CA VAL A 286 -12.74 5.44 8.87
C VAL A 286 -12.36 4.07 9.46
N ALA A 287 -12.41 3.90 10.78
CA ALA A 287 -12.18 2.62 11.44
C ALA A 287 -13.18 1.55 10.96
N GLN A 288 -14.47 1.90 10.89
CA GLN A 288 -15.52 1.01 10.39
C GLN A 288 -15.31 0.60 8.92
N LEU A 289 -14.84 1.51 8.07
CA LEU A 289 -14.49 1.19 6.68
C LEU A 289 -13.32 0.20 6.62
N ASN A 290 -12.31 0.38 7.46
CA ASN A 290 -11.12 -0.46 7.48
C ASN A 290 -11.43 -1.88 7.95
N ASP A 291 -12.31 -2.02 8.94
CA ASP A 291 -12.85 -3.33 9.35
C ASP A 291 -13.55 -4.05 8.19
N GLN A 292 -14.32 -3.34 7.36
CA GLN A 292 -14.99 -3.92 6.19
C GLN A 292 -14.01 -4.34 5.10
N ALA A 293 -12.96 -3.54 4.88
CA ALA A 293 -11.91 -3.87 3.92
C ALA A 293 -11.00 -5.02 4.37
N GLY A 294 -11.12 -5.47 5.63
CA GLY A 294 -10.26 -6.50 6.22
C GLY A 294 -8.82 -6.02 6.44
N ASN A 295 -8.63 -4.70 6.57
CA ASN A 295 -7.32 -4.09 6.76
C ASN A 295 -7.04 -3.90 8.25
N ASP A 296 -5.87 -4.36 8.72
CA ASP A 296 -5.32 -4.04 10.06
C ASP A 296 -4.82 -2.57 10.11
N ASP A 297 -5.68 -1.63 9.72
CA ASP A 297 -5.35 -0.23 9.57
C ASP A 297 -5.24 0.48 10.94
N PRO A 298 -4.28 1.41 11.14
CA PRO A 298 -4.06 2.07 12.42
C PRO A 298 -5.16 3.01 12.93
N VAL A 299 -6.22 3.31 12.16
CA VAL A 299 -7.23 4.28 12.61
C VAL A 299 -8.12 3.72 13.72
N GLN A 300 -7.97 4.26 14.94
CA GLN A 300 -8.75 3.88 16.12
C GLN A 300 -10.11 4.58 16.13
N ALA A 301 -11.18 3.87 16.50
CA ALA A 301 -12.51 4.44 16.74
C ALA A 301 -12.58 5.22 18.08
N ASP A 302 -11.85 6.33 18.18
CA ASP A 302 -11.71 7.15 19.39
C ASP A 302 -12.69 8.34 19.46
N GLY A 303 -13.66 8.40 18.55
CA GLY A 303 -14.69 9.44 18.50
C GLY A 303 -14.25 10.77 17.90
N LYS A 304 -12.98 10.94 17.54
CA LYS A 304 -12.50 12.23 17.04
C LYS A 304 -13.01 12.54 15.63
N THR A 305 -13.31 13.81 15.39
CA THR A 305 -13.69 14.35 14.09
C THR A 305 -12.82 15.55 13.73
N CYS A 306 -12.21 15.50 12.55
CA CYS A 306 -11.39 16.58 12.01
C CYS A 306 -12.17 17.37 10.95
N ARG A 307 -11.64 18.55 10.60
CA ARG A 307 -11.97 19.27 9.36
C ARG A 307 -11.14 18.70 8.21
N PHE A 308 -11.67 18.73 6.99
CA PHE A 308 -10.93 18.24 5.82
C PHE A 308 -9.63 19.03 5.60
N ASN A 309 -8.64 18.39 5.00
CA ASN A 309 -7.36 19.01 4.63
C ASN A 309 -6.70 18.21 3.52
N GLN A 310 -6.24 18.91 2.49
CA GLN A 310 -5.65 18.32 1.30
C GLN A 310 -4.12 18.25 1.31
N TRP A 311 -3.46 18.86 2.30
CA TRP A 311 -2.01 19.07 2.28
C TRP A 311 -1.28 18.33 3.40
N PRO A 312 -0.13 17.69 3.15
CA PRO A 312 0.73 17.16 4.20
C PRO A 312 1.35 18.27 5.08
N ASN A 313 1.55 19.48 4.54
CA ASN A 313 2.09 20.63 5.26
C ASN A 313 1.24 21.89 5.00
N PRO A 314 0.01 21.97 5.56
CA PRO A 314 -0.95 23.04 5.23
C PRO A 314 -0.49 24.45 5.64
N GLN A 315 0.52 24.56 6.50
CA GLN A 315 1.06 25.84 6.99
C GLN A 315 2.18 26.41 6.12
N ALA A 316 2.68 25.64 5.14
CA ALA A 316 3.75 26.11 4.26
C ALA A 316 3.31 27.32 3.45
N GLN A 317 4.19 28.32 3.37
CA GLN A 317 4.00 29.48 2.50
C GLN A 317 4.80 29.28 1.21
N PRO A 318 4.38 29.87 0.07
CA PRO A 318 5.23 29.96 -1.11
C PRO A 318 6.57 30.62 -0.78
N PRO A 319 7.68 30.20 -1.43
CA PRO A 319 8.91 30.97 -1.34
C PRO A 319 8.64 32.40 -1.81
N THR A 320 8.98 33.38 -0.97
CA THR A 320 8.88 34.82 -1.24
C THR A 320 9.89 35.27 -2.27
#